data_AF-A0A2M6W9I4-F1
#
_entry.id   AF-A0A2M6W9I4-F1
#
_cell.length_a   1.000
_cell.length_b   1.000
_cell.length_c   1.000
_cell.angle_alpha   90.00
_cell.angle_beta   90.00
_cell.angle_gamma   90.00
#
_symmetry.space_group_name_H-M   'P 1'
#
loop_
_entity.id
_entity.type
_entity.pdbx_description
1 polymer ?
#
loop_
_entity_poly.entity_id
_entity_poly.type
_entity_poly.pdbx_seq_one_letter_code
_entity_poly.pdbx_strand_id
1 'polypeptide(L)' 'MLEKMEESEFTQKTLEEKIITFIEGSGHEVGEVLWPMRVSLCGRKASPSPFEIADVLGKKESIKRIHTAISLLAKM' A
#
# COMPACT_ATOMS: atom_id res chain seq x y z
N MET A 1 5.30 8.04 3.68
CA MET A 1 4.09 8.12 4.53
C MET A 1 3.98 6.92 5.45
N LEU A 2 3.82 5.71 4.92
CA LEU A 2 3.60 4.47 5.71
C LEU A 2 4.70 4.20 6.75
N GLU A 3 5.97 4.46 6.42
CA GLU A 3 7.10 4.29 7.35
C GLU A 3 6.98 5.12 8.63
N LYS A 4 6.31 6.28 8.57
CA LYS A 4 6.14 7.23 9.67
C LYS A 4 4.92 6.93 10.55
N MET A 5 4.08 5.96 10.19
CA MET A 5 2.89 5.59 10.99
C MET A 5 3.29 4.71 12.17
N GLU A 6 2.62 4.81 13.31
CA GLU A 6 2.82 3.85 14.40
C GLU A 6 2.15 2.51 14.09
N GLU A 7 2.64 1.41 14.68
CA GLU A 7 2.10 0.06 14.42
C GLU A 7 0.62 -0.04 14.84
N SER A 8 0.24 0.62 15.94
CA SER A 8 -1.14 0.66 16.44
C SER A 8 -2.10 1.43 15.52
N GLU A 9 -1.57 2.27 14.64
CA GLU A 9 -2.35 3.03 13.66
C GLU A 9 -2.44 2.32 12.31
N PHE A 10 -1.74 1.19 12.14
CA PHE A 10 -1.66 0.47 10.87
C PHE A 10 -2.87 -0.46 10.67
N THR A 11 -4.07 0.11 10.71
CA THR A 11 -5.35 -0.60 10.53
C THR A 11 -5.95 -0.31 9.15
N GLN A 12 -6.82 -1.18 8.64
CA GLN A 12 -7.49 -0.99 7.35
C GLN A 12 -8.13 0.40 7.23
N LYS A 13 -8.91 0.81 8.24
CA LYS A 13 -9.64 2.09 8.22
C LYS A 13 -8.69 3.28 8.13
N THR A 14 -7.66 3.30 8.98
CA THR A 14 -6.69 4.42 9.01
C THR A 14 -5.86 4.47 7.74
N LEU A 15 -5.50 3.32 7.16
CA LEU A 15 -4.81 3.23 5.88
C LEU A 15 -5.66 3.78 4.75
N GLU A 16 -6.92 3.37 4.67
CA GLU A 16 -7.87 3.85 3.67
C GLU A 16 -8.04 5.38 3.75
N GLU A 17 -8.34 5.91 4.93
CA GLU A 17 -8.48 7.36 5.15
C GLU A 17 -7.21 8.12 4.72
N LYS A 18 -6.03 7.76 5.24
CA LYS A 18 -4.79 8.49 4.96
C LYS A 18 -4.34 8.38 3.49
N ILE A 19 -4.49 7.21 2.87
CA ILE A 19 -4.07 6.99 1.48
C ILE A 19 -5.03 7.68 0.51
N ILE A 20 -6.35 7.63 0.74
CA ILE A 20 -7.31 8.33 -0.11
C ILE A 20 -7.11 9.85 -0.02
N THR A 21 -6.96 10.41 1.18
CA THR A 21 -6.64 11.84 1.33
C THR A 21 -5.32 12.22 0.65
N PHE A 22 -4.31 11.34 0.68
CA PHE A 22 -3.08 11.55 -0.06
C PHE A 22 -3.33 11.58 -1.59
N ILE A 23 -4.11 10.65 -2.12
CA ILE A 23 -4.43 10.56 -3.55
C ILE A 23 -5.14 11.84 -4.00
N GLU A 24 -6.17 12.27 -3.27
CA GLU A 24 -6.94 13.50 -3.55
C GLU A 24 -6.05 14.74 -3.63
N GLY A 25 -5.00 14.82 -2.79
CA GLY A 25 -4.04 15.93 -2.79
C GLY A 25 -2.87 15.78 -3.77
N SER A 26 -2.71 14.61 -4.41
CA SER A 26 -1.54 14.29 -5.24
C SER A 26 -1.74 14.55 -6.73
N GLY A 27 -2.99 14.68 -7.19
CA GLY A 27 -3.32 14.77 -8.62
C GLY A 27 -3.29 13.43 -9.37
N HIS A 28 -2.98 12.32 -8.69
CA HIS A 28 -3.08 10.98 -9.24
C HIS A 28 -4.51 10.44 -9.19
N GLU A 29 -4.85 9.56 -10.13
CA GLU A 29 -6.10 8.80 -10.04
C GLU A 29 -5.99 7.68 -8.99
N VAL A 30 -7.12 7.31 -8.39
CA VAL A 30 -7.18 6.23 -7.38
C VAL A 30 -6.58 4.92 -7.90
N GLY A 31 -6.84 4.58 -9.17
CA GLY A 31 -6.33 3.38 -9.80
C GLY A 31 -4.81 3.37 -9.95
N GLU A 32 -4.20 4.53 -10.22
CA GLU A 32 -2.74 4.67 -10.41
C GLU A 32 -1.96 4.38 -9.13
N VAL A 33 -2.57 4.61 -7.96
CA VAL A 33 -1.92 4.38 -6.66
C VAL A 33 -2.33 3.03 -6.07
N LEU A 34 -3.63 2.72 -6.03
CA LEU A 34 -4.12 1.53 -5.33
C LEU A 34 -3.81 0.23 -6.09
N TRP A 35 -3.74 0.25 -7.43
CA TRP A 35 -3.42 -0.94 -8.19
C TRP A 35 -1.96 -1.40 -7.98
N PRO A 36 -0.94 -0.54 -8.13
CA PRO A 36 0.44 -0.92 -7.81
C PRO A 36 0.62 -1.33 -6.35
N MET A 37 -0.04 -0.63 -5.41
CA MET A 37 -0.01 -1.01 -3.99
C MET A 37 -0.53 -2.45 -3.80
N ARG A 38 -1.71 -2.78 -4.34
CA ARG A 38 -2.27 -4.13 -4.22
C ARG A 38 -1.35 -5.20 -4.80
N VAL A 39 -0.79 -4.97 -5.99
CA VAL A 39 0.12 -5.92 -6.64
C VAL A 39 1.40 -6.07 -5.83
N SER A 40 1.96 -4.97 -5.31
CA SER A 40 3.17 -5.04 -4.48
C SER A 40 2.98 -5.85 -3.20
N LEU A 41 1.77 -5.85 -2.62
CA LEU A 41 1.49 -6.55 -1.37
C LEU A 41 1.20 -8.05 -1.55
N CYS A 42 0.60 -8.46 -2.67
CA CYS A 42 0.16 -9.85 -2.85
C CYS A 42 0.67 -10.58 -4.09
N GLY A 43 1.18 -9.86 -5.10
CA GLY A 43 1.65 -10.44 -6.36
C GLY A 43 0.56 -11.13 -7.21
N ARG A 44 -0.73 -10.85 -6.95
CA ARG A 44 -1.87 -11.51 -7.61
C ARG A 44 -2.70 -10.54 -8.44
N LYS A 45 -3.26 -11.04 -9.55
CA LYS A 45 -4.16 -10.30 -10.45
C LYS A 45 -5.52 -9.99 -9.80
N ALA A 46 -6.03 -10.89 -8.96
CA ALA A 46 -7.26 -10.72 -8.21
C ALA A 46 -6.99 -10.98 -6.72
N SER A 47 -7.43 -10.06 -5.87
CA SER A 47 -7.21 -10.09 -4.41
C SER A 47 -8.19 -9.12 -3.72
N PRO A 48 -8.30 -9.16 -2.39
CA PRO A 48 -9.04 -8.17 -1.59
C PRO A 48 -8.49 -6.74 -1.78
N SER A 49 -9.08 -5.78 -1.06
CA SER A 49 -8.60 -4.40 -1.05
C SER A 49 -7.12 -4.33 -0.61
N PRO A 50 -6.28 -3.44 -1.19
CA PRO A 50 -4.92 -3.23 -0.70
C PRO A 50 -4.88 -2.85 0.79
N PHE A 51 -5.92 -2.20 1.32
CA PHE A 51 -6.00 -1.84 2.73
C PHE A 51 -6.20 -3.06 3.64
N GLU A 52 -7.09 -3.99 3.26
CA GLU A 52 -7.30 -5.25 3.97
C GLU A 52 -6.03 -6.10 3.97
N ILE A 53 -5.36 -6.18 2.82
CA ILE A 53 -4.10 -6.94 2.70
C ILE A 53 -3.03 -6.33 3.59
N ALA A 54 -2.88 -5.00 3.58
CA ALA A 54 -1.89 -4.32 4.39
C ALA A 54 -2.15 -4.49 5.90
N ASP A 55 -3.40 -4.37 6.34
CA ASP A 55 -3.80 -4.57 7.74
C ASP A 55 -3.43 -5.98 8.24
N VAL A 56 -3.80 -7.01 7.47
CA VAL A 56 -3.48 -8.41 7.82
C VAL A 56 -1.96 -8.69 7.82
N LEU A 57 -1.20 -8.07 6.92
CA LEU A 57 0.25 -8.22 6.89
C LEU A 57 0.98 -7.44 7.99
N GLY A 58 0.36 -6.36 8.49
CA GLY A 58 1.00 -5.38 9.36
C GLY A 58 1.99 -4.47 8.63
N LYS A 59 2.50 -3.46 9.34
CA LYS A 59 3.31 -2.37 8.76
C LYS A 59 4.62 -2.90 8.19
N LYS A 60 5.35 -3.67 9.00
CA LYS A 60 6.70 -4.13 8.67
C LYS A 60 6.74 -4.96 7.38
N GLU A 61 5.84 -5.93 7.26
CA GLU A 61 5.81 -6.81 6.09
C GLU A 61 5.28 -6.07 4.86
N SER A 62 4.26 -5.22 5.01
CA SER A 62 3.73 -4.39 3.92
C SER A 62 4.82 -3.51 3.30
N ILE A 63 5.58 -2.78 4.13
CA ILE A 63 6.68 -1.91 3.68
C ILE A 63 7.78 -2.71 3.00
N LYS A 64 8.18 -3.86 3.57
CA LYS A 64 9.19 -4.74 2.99
C LYS A 64 8.78 -5.22 1.59
N ARG A 65 7.52 -5.60 1.39
CA ARG A 65 7.01 -6.05 0.08
C ARG A 65 6.96 -4.93 -0.94
N ILE A 66 6.52 -3.73 -0.53
CA ILE A 66 6.54 -2.54 -1.39
C ILE A 66 7.97 -2.23 -1.86
N HIS A 67 8.94 -2.18 -0.94
CA HIS A 67 10.35 -1.97 -1.29
C HIS A 67 10.91 -3.06 -2.21
N THR A 68 10.50 -4.31 -2.01
CA THR A 68 10.87 -5.43 -2.88
C THR A 68 10.33 -5.22 -4.29
N ALA A 69 9.06 -4.84 -4.43
CA ALA A 69 8.45 -4.56 -5.73
C ALA A 69 9.15 -3.40 -6.46
N ILE A 70 9.45 -2.31 -5.76
CA ILE A 70 10.21 -1.18 -6.31
C ILE A 70 11.61 -1.63 -6.77
N SER A 71 12.30 -2.44 -5.96
CA SER A 71 13.64 -2.95 -6.29
C SER A 71 13.65 -3.87 -7.50
N LEU A 72 12.56 -4.61 -7.76
CA LEU A 72 12.41 -5.45 -8.95
C LEU A 72 12.23 -4.60 -10.20
N LEU A 73 11.44 -3.53 -10.13
CA LEU A 73 11.22 -2.60 -11.25
C LEU A 73 12.47 -1.80 -11.59
N ALA A 74 13.28 -1.41 -10.61
CA ALA A 74 14.52 -0.68 -10.83
C ALA A 74 15.64 -1.50 -11.49
N LYS A 75 15.47 -2.82 -11.59
CA LYS A 75 16.41 -3.75 -12.26
C LYS A 75 16.01 -4.08 -13.70
N MET A 76 14.87 -3.57 -14.16
CA MET A 76 14.39 -3.70 -15.54
C MET A 76 14.97 -2.59 -16.40
#